data_AF-A0A1G2TW39-F1
#
_entry.id   AF-A0A1G2TW39-F1
#
_cell.length_a   1.000
_cell.length_b   1.000
_cell.length_c   1.000
_cell.angle_alpha   90.00
_cell.angle_beta   90.00
_cell.angle_gamma   90.00
#
_symmetry.space_group_name_H-M   'P 1'
#
loop_
_entity.id
_entity.type
_entity.pdbx_description
1 polymer ?
#
loop_
_entity_poly.entity_id
_entity_poly.type
_entity_poly.pdbx_seq_one_letter_code
_entity_poly.pdbx_strand_id
1 'polypeptide(L)'
;MSKDKKREESQMEFLMEFYKEHPDMDISHPTIVDWVTKEYTKRTGKVYRDPDRGIRKLYQDGFLVKVGKGIYKYAPDFIKKRILEDFDTKTREEVFKRDNYKCVICGRGVAEGMDIHADHVKPKDRGGKATVENGQTLCSQHNFLKKNLGQTTLGKRYFIRLHKASIKAQDQNLIDFCKEVLDLFDKYGIDTQVTD
;
A
#
# COMPACT_ATOMS: atom_id res chain seq x y z
N MET A 1 39.56 -21.85 -12.30
CA MET A 1 39.22 -21.59 -10.89
C MET A 1 38.27 -20.41 -10.84
N SER A 2 36.97 -20.68 -10.80
CA SER A 2 35.93 -19.66 -10.76
C SER A 2 35.99 -18.97 -9.40
N LYS A 3 36.21 -17.64 -9.37
CA LYS A 3 36.09 -16.86 -8.14
C LYS A 3 34.60 -16.73 -7.84
N ASP A 4 34.14 -17.42 -6.80
CA ASP A 4 32.82 -17.21 -6.22
C ASP A 4 32.62 -15.72 -5.89
N LYS A 5 31.82 -15.03 -6.70
CA LYS A 5 31.32 -13.69 -6.36
C LYS A 5 30.36 -13.87 -5.19
N LYS A 6 30.84 -13.60 -3.97
CA LYS A 6 29.99 -13.46 -2.77
C LYS A 6 28.82 -12.54 -3.12
N ARG A 7 27.60 -13.08 -3.05
CA ARG A 7 26.36 -12.32 -3.21
C ARG A 7 26.34 -11.21 -2.17
N GLU A 8 26.12 -9.97 -2.61
CA GLU A 8 26.06 -8.83 -1.70
C GLU A 8 24.76 -8.93 -0.89
N GLU A 9 24.87 -9.08 0.42
CA GLU A 9 23.74 -9.20 1.33
C GLU A 9 22.99 -7.86 1.40
N SER A 10 21.67 -7.92 1.18
CA SER A 10 20.81 -6.73 1.22
C SER A 10 20.53 -6.30 2.66
N GLN A 11 20.28 -5.00 2.89
CA GLN A 11 19.86 -4.49 4.21
C GLN A 11 18.66 -5.26 4.79
N MET A 12 17.72 -5.66 3.95
CA MET A 12 16.53 -6.41 4.40
C MET A 12 16.88 -7.82 4.91
N GLU A 13 17.90 -8.47 4.33
CA GLU A 13 18.31 -9.82 4.75
C GLU A 13 18.82 -9.82 6.20
N PHE A 14 19.51 -8.76 6.64
CA PHE A 14 19.97 -8.63 8.04
C PHE A 14 18.80 -8.50 9.04
N LEU A 15 17.75 -7.75 8.70
CA LEU A 15 16.55 -7.69 9.55
C LEU A 15 15.89 -9.07 9.64
N MET A 16 15.74 -9.75 8.50
CA MET A 16 15.14 -11.09 8.49
C MET A 16 15.99 -12.12 9.25
N GLU A 17 17.32 -12.04 9.15
CA GLU A 17 18.27 -12.88 9.89
C GLU A 17 18.05 -12.74 11.39
N PHE A 18 18.13 -11.51 11.92
CA PHE A 18 17.93 -11.26 13.34
C PHE A 18 16.63 -11.86 13.86
N TYR A 19 15.51 -11.57 13.20
CA TYR A 19 14.20 -12.03 13.65
C TYR A 19 14.06 -13.57 13.59
N LYS A 20 14.70 -14.24 12.63
CA LYS A 20 14.71 -15.71 12.55
C LYS A 20 15.57 -16.37 13.62
N GLU A 21 16.66 -15.72 14.03
CA GLU A 21 17.49 -16.17 15.16
C GLU A 21 16.79 -15.94 16.51
N HIS A 22 15.76 -15.08 16.52
CA HIS A 22 15.03 -14.66 17.71
C HIS A 22 13.51 -14.96 17.58
N PRO A 23 13.11 -16.22 17.31
CA PRO A 23 11.71 -16.56 17.14
C PRO A 23 10.94 -16.40 18.44
N ASP A 24 9.66 -16.03 18.31
CA ASP A 24 8.69 -15.86 19.38
C ASP A 24 9.06 -14.85 20.49
N MET A 25 10.08 -14.02 20.26
CA MET A 25 10.48 -12.96 21.17
C MET A 25 9.89 -11.59 20.78
N ASP A 26 9.48 -10.84 21.79
CA ASP A 26 8.97 -9.48 21.65
C ASP A 26 10.16 -8.50 21.53
N ILE A 27 10.45 -8.06 20.30
CA ILE A 27 11.60 -7.20 20.00
C ILE A 27 11.16 -5.75 19.82
N SER A 28 11.78 -4.85 20.58
CA SER A 28 11.57 -3.41 20.43
C SER A 28 12.36 -2.83 19.25
N HIS A 29 11.83 -1.79 18.60
CA HIS A 29 12.53 -1.05 17.52
C HIS A 29 13.97 -0.67 17.90
N PRO A 30 14.24 0.00 19.03
CA PRO A 30 15.61 0.37 19.41
C PRO A 30 16.57 -0.83 19.44
N THR A 31 16.13 -1.97 20.00
CA THR A 31 16.95 -3.18 20.11
C THR A 31 17.43 -3.67 18.74
N ILE A 32 16.52 -3.81 17.78
CA ILE A 32 16.86 -4.26 16.43
C ILE A 32 17.61 -3.19 15.63
N VAL A 33 17.25 -1.92 15.78
CA VAL A 33 17.92 -0.79 15.09
C VAL A 33 19.39 -0.71 15.50
N ASP A 34 19.68 -0.82 16.80
CA ASP A 34 21.05 -0.78 17.32
C ASP A 34 21.86 -1.98 16.84
N TRP A 35 21.26 -3.18 16.87
CA TRP A 35 21.93 -4.39 16.39
C TRP A 35 22.20 -4.33 14.88
N VAL A 36 21.18 -4.05 14.07
CA VAL A 36 21.27 -4.14 12.61
C VAL A 36 22.23 -3.09 12.03
N THR A 37 22.26 -1.91 12.63
CA THR A 37 23.16 -0.83 12.18
C THR A 37 24.62 -1.18 12.46
N LYS A 38 24.91 -1.77 13.64
CA LYS A 38 26.25 -2.24 14.00
C LYS A 38 26.68 -3.43 13.15
N GLU A 39 25.82 -4.44 13.03
CA GLU A 39 26.15 -5.69 12.34
C GLU A 39 26.31 -5.48 10.83
N TYR A 40 25.44 -4.68 10.20
CA TYR A 40 25.56 -4.36 8.78
C TYR A 40 26.84 -3.57 8.48
N THR A 41 27.19 -2.59 9.33
CA THR A 41 28.44 -1.83 9.17
C THR A 41 29.66 -2.73 9.34
N LYS A 42 29.63 -3.64 10.31
CA LYS A 42 30.70 -4.61 10.56
C LYS A 42 30.90 -5.58 9.39
N ARG A 43 29.83 -6.10 8.80
CA ARG A 43 29.93 -7.11 7.72
C ARG A 43 30.18 -6.50 6.33
N THR A 44 29.64 -5.30 6.06
CA THR A 44 29.66 -4.70 4.72
C THR A 44 30.55 -3.46 4.60
N GLY A 45 30.95 -2.85 5.73
CA GLY A 45 31.61 -1.55 5.76
C GLY A 45 30.70 -0.37 5.40
N LYS A 46 29.41 -0.60 5.14
CA LYS A 46 28.43 0.43 4.74
C LYS A 46 27.48 0.76 5.88
N VAL A 47 26.89 1.95 5.84
CA VAL A 47 25.89 2.39 6.81
C VAL A 47 24.52 1.79 6.47
N TYR A 48 23.85 1.19 7.45
CA TYR A 48 22.45 0.76 7.32
C TYR A 48 21.54 2.01 7.20
N ARG A 49 20.62 2.03 6.23
CA ARG A 49 19.72 3.17 6.01
C ARG A 49 18.27 2.79 6.34
N ASP A 50 17.60 3.65 7.09
CA ASP A 50 16.15 3.57 7.37
C ASP A 50 15.66 2.19 7.89
N PRO A 51 16.22 1.68 9.01
CA PRO A 51 15.82 0.39 9.59
C PRO A 51 14.34 0.36 10.01
N ASP A 52 13.79 1.47 10.51
CA ASP A 52 12.37 1.59 10.86
C ASP A 52 11.43 1.34 9.67
N ARG A 53 11.80 1.80 8.46
CA ARG A 53 11.02 1.48 7.26
C ARG A 53 11.15 0.01 6.88
N GLY A 54 12.32 -0.59 7.06
CA GLY A 54 12.53 -2.02 6.86
C GLY A 54 11.64 -2.88 7.77
N ILE A 55 11.62 -2.58 9.07
CA ILE A 55 10.79 -3.30 10.06
C ILE A 55 9.29 -3.15 9.74
N ARG A 56 8.85 -1.93 9.42
CA ARG A 56 7.47 -1.67 9.01
C ARG A 56 7.08 -2.46 7.76
N LYS A 57 7.99 -2.58 6.79
CA LYS A 57 7.77 -3.38 5.59
C LYS A 57 7.62 -4.86 5.93
N LEU A 58 8.49 -5.43 6.78
CA LEU A 58 8.36 -6.83 7.23
C LEU A 58 7.02 -7.10 7.94
N TYR A 59 6.53 -6.16 8.74
CA TYR A 59 5.20 -6.23 9.32
C TYR A 59 4.08 -6.18 8.25
N GLN A 60 4.15 -5.25 7.30
CA GLN A 60 3.18 -5.10 6.22
C GLN A 60 3.13 -6.36 5.32
N ASP A 61 4.28 -6.97 5.07
CA ASP A 61 4.44 -8.19 4.28
C ASP A 61 4.01 -9.45 5.07
N GLY A 62 3.59 -9.29 6.33
CA GLY A 62 3.12 -10.38 7.19
C GLY A 62 4.23 -11.27 7.77
N PHE A 63 5.50 -10.87 7.64
CA PHE A 63 6.64 -11.57 8.22
C PHE A 63 6.74 -11.35 9.74
N LEU A 64 6.32 -10.17 10.22
CA LEU A 64 6.29 -9.85 11.66
C LEU A 64 4.85 -9.67 12.16
N VAL A 65 4.64 -10.00 13.43
CA VAL A 65 3.44 -9.67 14.19
C VAL A 65 3.73 -8.46 15.06
N LYS A 66 2.86 -7.45 15.03
CA LYS A 66 2.97 -6.29 15.93
C LYS A 66 2.30 -6.62 17.26
N VAL A 67 3.11 -6.67 18.32
CA VAL A 67 2.64 -7.00 19.68
C VAL A 67 2.29 -5.72 20.46
N GLY A 68 2.97 -4.61 20.15
CA GLY A 68 2.74 -3.33 20.80
C GLY A 68 3.28 -2.15 19.99
N LYS A 69 3.23 -0.94 20.55
CA LYS A 69 3.79 0.25 19.92
C LYS A 69 5.32 0.10 19.80
N GLY A 70 5.81 -0.11 18.59
CA GLY A 70 7.24 -0.29 18.32
C GLY A 70 7.80 -1.64 18.73
N ILE A 71 6.94 -2.63 19.03
CA ILE A 71 7.34 -3.98 19.43
C ILE A 71 6.79 -4.97 18.41
N TYR A 72 7.69 -5.77 17.83
CA TYR A 72 7.40 -6.75 16.80
C TYR A 72 7.99 -8.09 17.16
N LYS A 73 7.36 -9.15 16.67
CA LYS A 73 7.73 -10.53 16.91
C LYS A 73 7.71 -11.32 15.61
N TYR A 74 8.72 -12.17 15.42
CA TYR A 74 8.68 -13.21 14.39
C TYR A 74 8.09 -14.47 15.00
N ALA A 75 6.84 -14.78 14.66
CA ALA A 75 6.09 -15.90 15.20
C ALA A 75 5.78 -16.90 14.07
N PRO A 76 6.68 -17.85 13.75
CA PRO A 76 6.61 -18.67 12.54
C PRO A 76 5.27 -19.39 12.36
N ASP A 77 4.66 -19.84 13.47
CA ASP A 77 3.37 -20.55 13.46
C ASP A 77 2.18 -19.64 13.12
N PHE A 78 2.32 -18.33 13.35
CA PHE A 78 1.29 -17.32 13.07
C PHE A 78 1.52 -16.59 11.74
N ILE A 79 2.66 -16.82 11.09
CA ILE A 79 2.95 -16.27 9.76
C ILE A 79 2.11 -17.06 8.74
N LYS A 80 0.84 -16.68 8.62
CA LYS A 80 0.16 -16.81 7.34
C LYS A 80 0.95 -15.93 6.39
N LYS A 81 1.76 -16.53 5.52
CA LYS A 81 2.35 -15.87 4.36
C LYS A 81 1.18 -15.27 3.56
N ARG A 82 0.77 -14.05 3.90
CA ARG A 82 -0.04 -13.21 3.02
C ARG A 82 0.94 -12.83 1.93
N ILE A 83 1.05 -13.68 0.92
CA ILE A 83 1.72 -13.31 -0.32
C ILE A 83 0.83 -12.22 -0.90
N LEU A 84 1.11 -10.98 -0.51
CA LEU A 84 0.50 -9.81 -1.10
C LEU A 84 1.17 -9.64 -2.46
N GLU A 85 0.65 -10.37 -3.45
CA GLU A 85 1.17 -10.38 -4.81
C GLU A 85 1.18 -8.94 -5.35
N ASP A 86 2.36 -8.47 -5.71
CA ASP A 86 2.50 -7.30 -6.56
C ASP A 86 2.41 -7.73 -8.02
N PHE A 87 1.98 -6.84 -8.89
CA PHE A 87 1.97 -7.10 -10.33
C PHE A 87 3.40 -7.38 -10.82
N ASP A 88 3.56 -8.47 -11.55
CA ASP A 88 4.78 -8.73 -12.30
C ASP A 88 4.93 -7.73 -13.45
N THR A 89 6.14 -7.63 -14.03
CA THR A 89 6.42 -6.64 -15.09
C THR A 89 5.50 -6.80 -16.29
N LYS A 90 5.12 -8.04 -16.63
CA LYS A 90 4.24 -8.35 -17.76
C LYS A 90 2.82 -7.85 -17.52
N THR A 91 2.22 -8.18 -16.37
CA THR A 91 0.88 -7.75 -15.99
C THR A 91 0.80 -6.23 -15.87
N ARG A 92 1.85 -5.58 -15.33
CA ARG A 92 1.93 -4.11 -15.28
C ARG A 92 1.84 -3.49 -16.66
N GLU A 93 2.61 -4.02 -17.61
CA GLU A 93 2.63 -3.50 -18.97
C GLU A 93 1.31 -3.75 -19.69
N GLU A 94 0.67 -4.90 -19.47
CA GLU A 94 -0.66 -5.21 -20.02
C GLU A 94 -1.73 -4.24 -19.49
N VAL A 95 -1.69 -3.91 -18.18
CA VAL A 95 -2.58 -2.91 -17.57
C VAL A 95 -2.35 -1.52 -18.18
N PHE A 96 -1.09 -1.09 -18.30
CA PHE A 96 -0.78 0.20 -18.92
C PHE A 96 -1.24 0.28 -20.37
N LYS A 97 -0.98 -0.76 -21.15
CA LYS A 97 -1.37 -0.81 -22.55
C LYS A 97 -2.89 -0.79 -22.72
N ARG A 98 -3.62 -1.52 -21.89
CA ARG A 98 -5.10 -1.51 -21.88
C ARG A 98 -5.65 -0.11 -21.59
N ASP A 99 -5.04 0.59 -20.65
CA ASP A 99 -5.48 1.94 -20.23
C ASP A 99 -4.85 3.06 -21.07
N ASN A 100 -4.22 2.73 -22.21
CA ASN A 100 -3.51 3.67 -23.10
C ASN A 100 -2.47 4.53 -22.39
N TYR A 101 -1.79 3.98 -21.37
CA TYR A 101 -0.80 4.67 -20.51
C TYR A 101 -1.36 5.94 -19.85
N LYS A 102 -2.68 5.98 -19.63
CA LYS A 102 -3.39 7.12 -19.05
C LYS A 102 -4.08 6.72 -17.77
N CYS A 103 -4.16 7.66 -16.83
CA CYS A 103 -4.91 7.48 -15.60
C CYS A 103 -6.40 7.27 -15.93
N VAL A 104 -6.99 6.17 -15.45
CA VAL A 104 -8.41 5.87 -15.70
C VAL A 104 -9.37 6.86 -15.04
N ILE A 105 -8.90 7.63 -14.06
CA ILE A 105 -9.72 8.61 -13.33
C ILE A 105 -9.70 9.99 -13.99
N CYS A 106 -8.53 10.46 -14.45
CA CYS A 106 -8.39 11.83 -14.98
C CYS A 106 -7.94 11.93 -16.44
N GLY A 107 -7.66 10.80 -17.10
CA GLY A 107 -7.26 10.74 -18.50
C GLY A 107 -5.84 11.23 -18.82
N ARG A 108 -5.10 11.76 -17.84
CA ARG A 108 -3.72 12.23 -18.03
C ARG A 108 -2.72 11.08 -17.91
N GLY A 109 -1.71 11.07 -18.76
CA GLY A 109 -0.63 10.11 -18.78
C GLY A 109 0.74 10.79 -18.81
N VAL A 110 1.72 10.05 -19.32
CA VAL A 110 3.13 10.49 -19.37
C VAL A 110 3.31 11.71 -20.30
N ALA A 111 2.52 11.81 -21.37
CA ALA A 111 2.57 12.93 -22.31
C ALA A 111 2.22 14.27 -21.64
N GLU A 112 1.39 14.24 -20.60
CA GLU A 112 1.01 15.40 -19.78
C GLU A 112 1.93 15.58 -18.56
N GLY A 113 3.08 14.88 -18.51
CA GLY A 113 4.08 14.99 -17.45
C GLY A 113 3.72 14.25 -16.16
N MET A 114 2.80 13.29 -16.20
CA MET A 114 2.38 12.53 -15.02
C MET A 114 3.10 11.19 -14.92
N ASP A 115 3.60 10.87 -13.73
CA ASP A 115 4.00 9.50 -13.40
C ASP A 115 2.76 8.61 -13.26
N ILE A 116 2.80 7.43 -13.90
CA ILE A 116 1.72 6.43 -13.86
C ILE A 116 2.12 5.20 -13.06
N HIS A 117 1.14 4.59 -12.41
CA HIS A 117 1.32 3.42 -11.56
C HIS A 117 0.23 2.38 -11.85
N ALA A 118 0.61 1.11 -11.87
CA ALA A 118 -0.33 0.00 -11.89
C ALA A 118 -0.76 -0.25 -10.44
N ASP A 119 -2.04 -0.04 -10.16
CA ASP A 119 -2.63 -0.17 -8.83
C ASP A 119 -3.79 -1.16 -8.83
N HIS A 120 -4.04 -1.81 -7.69
CA HIS A 120 -5.09 -2.82 -7.59
C HIS A 120 -6.46 -2.17 -7.37
N VAL A 121 -7.47 -2.45 -8.19
CA VAL A 121 -8.86 -2.00 -7.97
C VAL A 121 -9.37 -2.47 -6.62
N LYS A 122 -9.41 -3.78 -6.40
CA LYS A 122 -9.56 -4.38 -5.07
C LYS A 122 -8.20 -4.42 -4.39
N PRO A 123 -8.00 -3.74 -3.25
CA PRO A 123 -6.71 -3.74 -2.56
C PRO A 123 -6.21 -5.14 -2.19
N LYS A 124 -4.89 -5.36 -2.27
CA LYS A 124 -4.25 -6.66 -2.00
C LYS A 124 -4.45 -7.16 -0.57
N ASP A 125 -4.47 -6.24 0.39
CA ASP A 125 -4.79 -6.49 1.80
C ASP A 125 -6.24 -6.96 2.03
N ARG A 126 -7.14 -6.65 1.09
CA ARG A 126 -8.54 -7.11 1.08
C ARG A 126 -8.76 -8.33 0.15
N GLY A 127 -7.68 -8.98 -0.30
CA GLY A 127 -7.75 -10.15 -1.17
C GLY A 127 -7.94 -9.83 -2.65
N GLY A 128 -7.45 -8.68 -3.11
CA GLY A 128 -7.29 -8.41 -4.54
C GLY A 128 -6.11 -9.17 -5.12
N LYS A 129 -6.32 -9.81 -6.28
CA LYS A 129 -5.28 -10.56 -7.00
C LYS A 129 -4.48 -9.65 -7.94
N ALA A 130 -3.22 -9.96 -8.16
CA ALA A 130 -2.36 -9.26 -9.13
C ALA A 130 -2.66 -9.74 -10.57
N THR A 131 -3.84 -9.38 -11.07
CA THR A 131 -4.35 -9.78 -12.40
C THR A 131 -4.66 -8.53 -13.23
N VAL A 132 -4.63 -8.64 -14.56
CA VAL A 132 -4.92 -7.50 -15.45
C VAL A 132 -6.30 -6.92 -15.15
N GLU A 133 -7.28 -7.77 -14.88
CA GLU A 133 -8.67 -7.38 -14.57
C GLU A 133 -8.78 -6.57 -13.28
N ASN A 134 -7.98 -6.91 -12.27
CA ASN A 134 -7.93 -6.19 -11.01
C ASN A 134 -6.88 -5.06 -11.02
N GLY A 135 -6.17 -4.85 -12.13
CA GLY A 135 -5.24 -3.74 -12.32
C GLY A 135 -5.91 -2.52 -12.92
N GLN A 136 -5.47 -1.34 -12.51
CA GLN A 136 -5.82 -0.05 -13.11
C GLN A 136 -4.62 0.87 -13.15
N THR A 137 -4.54 1.70 -14.18
CA THR A 137 -3.53 2.75 -14.31
C THR A 137 -4.00 4.00 -13.58
N LEU A 138 -3.24 4.43 -12.58
CA LEU A 138 -3.47 5.68 -11.85
C LEU A 138 -2.27 6.60 -11.97
N CYS A 139 -2.51 7.90 -12.13
CA CYS A 139 -1.44 8.89 -11.97
C CYS A 139 -1.02 9.00 -10.50
N SER A 140 0.17 9.54 -10.25
CA SER A 140 0.73 9.75 -8.91
C SER A 140 -0.26 10.37 -7.92
N GLN A 141 -1.02 11.39 -8.34
CA GLN A 141 -2.03 12.06 -7.53
C GLN A 141 -3.18 11.13 -7.12
N HIS A 142 -3.82 10.45 -8.08
CA HIS A 142 -4.95 9.55 -7.78
C HIS A 142 -4.51 8.29 -7.03
N ASN A 143 -3.33 7.76 -7.35
CA ASN A 143 -2.71 6.66 -6.59
C ASN A 143 -2.51 7.05 -5.12
N PHE A 144 -2.01 8.27 -4.87
CA PHE A 144 -1.85 8.79 -3.51
C PHE A 144 -3.20 8.95 -2.79
N LEU A 145 -4.21 9.53 -3.44
CA LEU A 145 -5.56 9.68 -2.86
C LEU A 145 -6.17 8.32 -2.49
N LYS A 146 -6.09 7.34 -3.40
CA LYS A 146 -6.63 5.99 -3.16
C LYS A 146 -5.92 5.29 -2.00
N LYS A 147 -4.60 5.44 -1.86
CA LYS A 147 -3.85 4.83 -0.74
C LYS A 147 -4.22 5.42 0.61
N ASN A 148 -4.48 6.72 0.69
CA ASN A 148 -4.76 7.40 1.96
C ASN A 148 -6.23 7.31 2.37
N LEU A 149 -7.15 7.42 1.41
CA LEU A 149 -8.58 7.50 1.70
C LEU A 149 -9.33 6.21 1.34
N GLY A 150 -8.90 5.50 0.30
CA GLY A 150 -9.67 4.41 -0.30
C GLY A 150 -10.62 4.91 -1.40
N GLN A 151 -10.97 4.01 -2.31
CA GLN A 151 -11.73 4.37 -3.52
C GLN A 151 -13.19 4.75 -3.20
N THR A 152 -13.87 3.98 -2.35
CA THR A 152 -15.26 4.22 -1.96
C THR A 152 -15.37 5.45 -1.05
N THR A 153 -14.45 5.62 -0.10
CA THR A 153 -14.39 6.77 0.79
C THR A 153 -14.17 8.08 0.02
N LEU A 154 -13.27 8.08 -0.97
CA LEU A 154 -13.06 9.24 -1.83
C LEU A 154 -14.34 9.60 -2.61
N GLY A 155 -15.02 8.59 -3.16
CA GLY A 155 -16.32 8.74 -3.84
C GLY A 155 -17.37 9.37 -2.94
N LYS A 156 -17.61 8.80 -1.74
CA LYS A 156 -18.58 9.33 -0.78
C LYS A 156 -18.27 10.79 -0.40
N ARG A 157 -17.00 11.13 -0.15
CA ARG A 157 -16.58 12.51 0.15
C ARG A 157 -16.85 13.49 -1.00
N TYR A 158 -16.73 13.07 -2.25
CA TYR A 158 -17.09 13.92 -3.38
C TYR A 158 -18.59 14.21 -3.43
N PHE A 159 -19.45 13.18 -3.28
CA PHE A 159 -20.90 13.37 -3.24
C PHE A 159 -21.35 14.22 -2.07
N ILE A 160 -20.74 14.04 -0.89
CA ILE A 160 -20.96 14.90 0.27
C ILE A 160 -20.68 16.38 -0.06
N ARG A 161 -19.51 16.66 -0.65
CA ARG A 161 -19.15 18.04 -1.03
C ARG A 161 -20.06 18.60 -2.11
N LEU A 162 -20.47 17.76 -3.06
CA LEU A 162 -21.37 18.15 -4.15
C LEU A 162 -22.76 18.48 -3.61
N HIS A 163 -23.28 17.70 -2.66
CA HIS A 163 -24.54 17.95 -1.96
C HIS A 163 -24.51 19.29 -1.22
N LYS A 164 -23.43 19.58 -0.47
CA LYS A 164 -23.25 20.90 0.18
C LYS A 164 -23.24 22.04 -0.84
N ALA A 165 -22.58 21.85 -1.98
CA ALA A 165 -22.53 22.85 -3.05
C ALA A 165 -23.90 23.05 -3.74
N SER A 166 -24.65 21.97 -3.97
CA SER A 166 -25.96 22.01 -4.62
C SER A 166 -27.02 22.68 -3.75
N ILE A 167 -27.01 22.45 -2.43
CA ILE A 167 -27.85 23.19 -1.47
C ILE A 167 -27.61 24.70 -1.58
N LYS A 168 -26.33 25.11 -1.63
CA LYS A 168 -25.97 26.53 -1.76
C LYS A 168 -26.41 27.11 -3.10
N ALA A 169 -26.36 26.31 -4.16
CA ALA A 169 -26.79 26.70 -5.51
C ALA A 169 -28.31 26.60 -5.73
N GLN A 170 -29.06 26.06 -4.75
CA GLN A 170 -30.49 25.77 -4.86
C GLN A 170 -30.86 24.87 -6.06
N ASP A 171 -29.96 23.97 -6.44
CA ASP A 171 -30.18 23.00 -7.52
C ASP A 171 -30.88 21.75 -6.96
N GLN A 172 -32.20 21.75 -7.01
CA GLN A 172 -33.02 20.69 -6.41
C GLN A 172 -32.74 19.31 -7.01
N ASN A 173 -32.53 19.23 -8.32
CA ASN A 173 -32.23 17.95 -8.99
C ASN A 173 -30.92 17.36 -8.45
N LEU A 174 -29.89 18.20 -8.35
CA LEU A 174 -28.58 17.75 -7.86
C LEU A 174 -28.59 17.42 -6.36
N ILE A 175 -29.41 18.12 -5.56
CA ILE A 175 -29.65 17.80 -4.14
C ILE A 175 -30.24 16.39 -4.03
N ASP A 176 -31.33 16.12 -4.75
CA ASP A 176 -32.04 14.83 -4.68
C ASP A 176 -31.15 13.68 -5.17
N PHE A 177 -30.45 13.87 -6.30
CA PHE A 177 -29.48 12.91 -6.80
C PHE A 177 -28.37 12.59 -5.79
N CYS A 178 -27.73 13.60 -5.19
CA CYS A 178 -26.66 13.36 -4.24
C CYS A 178 -27.19 12.67 -2.98
N LYS A 179 -28.41 13.00 -2.53
CA LYS A 179 -29.05 12.35 -1.39
C LYS A 179 -29.29 10.87 -1.66
N GLU A 180 -29.87 10.51 -2.81
CA GLU A 180 -30.10 9.12 -3.19
C GLU A 180 -28.79 8.32 -3.25
N VAL A 181 -27.72 8.90 -3.82
CA VAL A 181 -26.41 8.25 -3.87
C VAL A 181 -25.85 8.03 -2.46
N LEU A 182 -25.94 9.03 -1.58
CA LEU A 182 -25.44 8.92 -0.20
C LEU A 182 -26.25 7.90 0.62
N ASP A 183 -27.57 7.86 0.45
CA ASP A 183 -28.44 6.87 1.10
C ASP A 183 -28.08 5.44 0.67
N LEU A 184 -27.63 5.24 -0.57
CA LEU A 184 -27.13 3.93 -1.02
C LEU A 184 -25.85 3.51 -0.29
N PHE A 185 -24.93 4.43 -0.01
CA PHE A 185 -23.74 4.10 0.80
C PHE A 185 -24.17 3.55 2.17
N ASP A 186 -25.11 4.20 2.82
CA ASP A 186 -25.55 3.82 4.17
C ASP A 186 -26.37 2.52 4.14
N LYS A 187 -27.26 2.36 3.16
CA LYS A 187 -28.05 1.12 2.94
C LYS A 187 -27.17 -0.13 2.81
N TYR A 188 -26.04 -0.02 2.11
CA TYR A 188 -25.12 -1.15 1.90
C TYR A 188 -24.00 -1.23 2.95
N GLY A 189 -24.01 -0.36 3.97
CA GLY A 189 -22.98 -0.35 5.01
C GLY A 189 -21.59 0.05 4.50
N ILE A 190 -21.52 0.84 3.42
CA ILE A 190 -20.27 1.28 2.80
C ILE A 190 -19.88 2.64 3.37
N ASP A 191 -18.71 2.70 4.02
CA ASP A 191 -18.14 3.95 4.54
C ASP A 191 -19.13 4.74 5.42
N THR A 192 -19.92 4.06 6.25
CA THR A 192 -20.92 4.68 7.15
C THR A 192 -20.29 5.60 8.18
N GLN A 193 -19.02 5.40 8.51
CA GLN A 193 -18.21 6.28 9.36
C GLN A 193 -17.83 7.62 8.70
N VAL A 194 -18.06 7.75 7.39
CA VAL A 194 -17.75 8.96 6.62
C VAL A 194 -19.01 9.80 6.51
N THR A 195 -19.16 10.73 7.45
CA THR A 195 -20.28 11.66 7.52
C THR A 195 -19.84 13.08 7.18
N ASP A 196 -20.83 13.96 7.10
CA ASP A 196 -20.71 15.36 6.69
C ASP A 196 -20.06 16.28 7.73
#